data_AF-A0A7S3XZX2-F1
#
_entry.id   AF-A0A7S3XZX2-F1
#
_cell.length_a   1.000
_cell.length_b   1.000
_cell.length_c   1.000
_cell.angle_alpha   90.00
_cell.angle_beta   90.00
_cell.angle_gamma   90.00
#
_symmetry.space_group_name_H-M   'P 1'
#
loop_
_entity.id
_entity.type
_entity.pdbx_description
1 polymer ?
#
loop_
_entity_poly.entity_id
_entity_poly.type
_entity_poly.pdbx_seq_one_letter_code
_entity_poly.pdbx_strand_id
1 'polypeptide(L)'
;GAMAEFLAPSPAQDQPVAATFPPFENEEEQLQELEVLESIYGRDFCLKERTAEGFYCFQVACKVLLEEGGQGVELQPHLLSKKEEGGHRLTTVSSAEEKEGAGDASSTSHTMEDPPDSNPKLLNSLSGRPMERFTVKNLPPLVLDVVFPKEYPVQEPPQFTLRAEWLSSVASASLGQELLEEVWVQQHAGGPVVFAWVDHLTERAVGVAQAADATNGGGGGGGGDGGEENGGALRLEGTSLEEIQERLLGILEYNNRAEQQSFIQSEHLCGVCFVEKTGDQFFRLQRC
;
A
#
# COMPACT_ATOMS: atom_id res chain seq x y z
N GLY A 1 -23.13 -85.67 28.74
CA GLY A 1 -21.83 -85.61 29.43
C GLY A 1 -20.87 -84.97 28.45
N ALA A 2 -20.55 -83.70 28.67
CA ALA A 2 -19.33 -83.25 29.34
C ALA A 2 -18.18 -83.13 28.30
N MET A 3 -17.90 -81.92 27.80
CA MET A 3 -17.00 -80.91 28.39
C MET A 3 -15.60 -81.01 27.76
N ALA A 4 -15.24 -80.03 26.94
CA ALA A 4 -13.94 -79.33 26.96
C ALA A 4 -13.81 -78.42 25.73
N GLU A 5 -14.43 -77.24 25.80
CA GLU A 5 -13.89 -76.05 25.14
C GLU A 5 -12.54 -75.75 25.77
N PHE A 6 -11.47 -75.76 24.97
CA PHE A 6 -10.18 -75.22 25.38
C PHE A 6 -10.05 -73.81 24.81
N LEU A 7 -10.45 -72.82 25.62
CA LEU A 7 -10.02 -71.43 25.46
C LEU A 7 -8.51 -71.35 25.65
N ALA A 8 -7.79 -70.94 24.61
CA ALA A 8 -6.44 -70.41 24.75
C ALA A 8 -6.53 -68.87 24.72
N PRO A 9 -5.92 -68.15 25.68
CA PRO A 9 -5.91 -66.69 25.67
C PRO A 9 -4.92 -66.16 24.63
N SER A 10 -5.38 -65.15 23.89
CA SER A 10 -4.58 -64.32 23.01
C SER A 10 -3.53 -63.54 23.81
N PRO A 11 -2.23 -63.56 23.44
CA PRO A 11 -1.35 -62.47 23.76
C PRO A 11 -1.51 -61.41 22.67
N ALA A 12 -2.31 -60.39 22.97
CA ALA A 12 -2.28 -59.12 22.27
C ALA A 12 -0.82 -58.64 22.25
N GLN A 13 -0.19 -58.72 21.09
CA GLN A 13 1.05 -58.01 20.84
C GLN A 13 0.65 -56.54 20.72
N ASP A 14 0.82 -55.83 21.84
CA ASP A 14 0.81 -54.38 21.93
C ASP A 14 2.02 -53.86 21.13
N GLN A 15 1.89 -53.83 19.80
CA GLN A 15 2.75 -52.99 18.98
C GLN A 15 2.28 -51.56 19.24
N PRO A 16 3.16 -50.61 19.58
CA PRO A 16 2.78 -49.22 19.50
C PRO A 16 2.45 -48.99 18.02
N VAL A 17 1.16 -48.83 17.71
CA VAL A 17 0.73 -48.07 16.55
C VAL A 17 1.38 -46.71 16.79
N ALA A 18 2.58 -46.53 16.23
CA ALA A 18 3.11 -45.23 15.96
C ALA A 18 1.97 -44.56 15.21
N ALA A 19 1.31 -43.63 15.89
CA ALA A 19 0.44 -42.69 15.22
C ALA A 19 1.35 -42.00 14.22
N THR A 20 1.40 -42.53 13.01
CA THR A 20 1.72 -41.76 11.83
C THR A 20 0.58 -40.77 11.76
N PHE A 21 0.71 -39.70 12.55
CA PHE A 21 -0.01 -38.48 12.29
C PHE A 21 0.25 -38.20 10.81
N PRO A 22 -0.79 -38.08 9.97
CA PRO A 22 -0.56 -37.66 8.61
C PRO A 22 0.29 -36.39 8.66
N PRO A 23 1.34 -36.26 7.81
CA PRO A 23 2.00 -34.98 7.66
C PRO A 23 0.89 -33.95 7.40
N PHE A 24 0.95 -32.81 8.09
CA PHE A 24 -0.05 -31.76 7.98
C PHE A 24 -0.37 -31.57 6.49
N GLU A 25 -1.59 -31.93 6.03
CA GLU A 25 -1.94 -31.99 4.59
C GLU A 25 -1.61 -30.67 3.88
N ASN A 26 -1.64 -29.59 4.65
CA ASN A 26 -1.32 -28.23 4.25
C ASN A 26 0.19 -27.92 4.12
N GLU A 27 1.09 -28.56 4.88
CA GLU A 27 2.52 -28.18 4.93
C GLU A 27 3.24 -28.49 3.62
N GLU A 28 2.92 -29.61 2.97
CA GLU A 28 3.48 -29.96 1.66
C GLU A 28 3.01 -28.98 0.58
N GLU A 29 1.72 -28.65 0.56
CA GLU A 29 1.14 -27.68 -0.37
C GLU A 29 1.73 -26.27 -0.17
N GLN A 30 1.91 -25.84 1.07
CA GLN A 30 2.56 -24.57 1.41
C GLN A 30 4.00 -24.51 0.88
N LEU A 31 4.78 -25.58 1.07
CA LEU A 31 6.15 -25.65 0.58
C LEU A 31 6.21 -25.62 -0.95
N GLN A 32 5.32 -26.35 -1.62
CA GLN A 32 5.22 -26.32 -3.08
C GLN A 32 4.86 -24.92 -3.59
N GLU A 33 3.91 -24.23 -2.95
CA GLU A 33 3.57 -22.86 -3.31
C GLU A 33 4.77 -21.93 -3.12
N LEU A 34 5.52 -22.04 -2.02
CA LEU A 34 6.72 -21.23 -1.77
C LEU A 34 7.80 -21.44 -2.83
N GLU A 35 8.07 -22.68 -3.24
CA GLU A 35 9.03 -22.98 -4.31
C GLU A 35 8.61 -22.38 -5.65
N VAL A 36 7.32 -22.44 -5.98
CA VAL A 36 6.77 -21.81 -7.17
C VAL A 36 6.91 -20.29 -7.11
N LEU A 37 6.58 -19.67 -5.98
CA LEU A 37 6.71 -18.22 -5.78
C LEU A 37 8.17 -17.77 -5.90
N GLU A 38 9.12 -18.50 -5.29
CA GLU A 38 10.55 -18.21 -5.43
C GLU A 38 11.00 -18.33 -6.90
N SER A 39 10.51 -19.34 -7.63
CA SER A 39 10.83 -19.52 -9.04
C SER A 39 10.26 -18.40 -9.94
N ILE A 40 9.07 -17.90 -9.65
CA ILE A 40 8.39 -16.88 -10.48
C ILE A 40 8.98 -15.50 -10.19
N TYR A 41 9.09 -15.13 -8.92
CA TYR A 41 9.45 -13.77 -8.52
C TYR A 41 10.94 -13.58 -8.28
N GLY A 42 11.70 -14.66 -8.04
CA GLY A 42 13.15 -14.62 -7.88
C GLY A 42 13.59 -13.58 -6.85
N ARG A 43 14.23 -12.51 -7.31
CA ARG A 43 14.74 -11.43 -6.42
C ARG A 43 13.64 -10.60 -5.76
N ASP A 44 12.42 -10.65 -6.29
CA ASP A 44 11.27 -9.95 -5.74
C ASP A 44 10.60 -10.77 -4.62
N PHE A 45 10.97 -12.05 -4.44
CA PHE A 45 10.53 -12.92 -3.35
C PHE A 45 11.61 -13.05 -2.27
N CYS A 46 11.19 -13.08 -1.00
CA CYS A 46 12.11 -13.24 0.12
C CYS A 46 11.42 -13.99 1.27
N LEU A 47 11.83 -15.24 1.49
CA LEU A 47 11.46 -16.01 2.67
C LEU A 47 12.23 -15.47 3.88
N LYS A 48 11.50 -14.97 4.90
CA LYS A 48 12.10 -14.34 6.08
C LYS A 48 12.49 -15.36 7.12
N GLU A 49 11.52 -16.15 7.58
CA GLU A 49 11.71 -17.10 8.67
C GLU A 49 10.55 -18.09 8.75
N ARG A 50 10.80 -19.28 9.31
CA ARG A 50 9.75 -20.17 9.82
C ARG A 50 9.60 -19.91 11.31
N THR A 51 8.41 -19.51 11.76
CA THR A 51 8.18 -19.22 13.18
C THR A 51 8.36 -20.47 14.04
N ALA A 52 8.61 -20.30 15.33
CA ALA A 52 8.68 -21.41 16.29
C ALA A 52 7.38 -22.24 16.33
N GLU A 53 6.26 -21.64 15.90
CA GLU A 53 4.95 -22.28 15.81
C GLU A 53 4.75 -23.05 14.50
N GLY A 54 5.69 -22.93 13.56
CA GLY A 54 5.73 -23.67 12.30
C GLY A 54 5.22 -22.90 11.08
N PHE A 55 4.82 -21.64 11.23
CA PHE A 55 4.30 -20.79 10.15
C PHE A 55 5.41 -20.28 9.23
N TYR A 56 5.13 -20.17 7.93
CA TYR A 56 6.06 -19.58 6.97
C TYR A 56 5.79 -18.08 6.80
N CYS A 57 6.82 -17.26 7.00
CA CYS A 57 6.76 -15.81 6.82
C CYS A 57 7.63 -15.39 5.64
N PHE A 58 7.05 -14.72 4.65
CA PHE A 58 7.77 -14.25 3.47
C PHE A 58 7.20 -12.93 2.96
N GLN A 59 7.88 -12.34 1.99
CA GLN A 59 7.42 -11.14 1.31
C GLN A 59 7.59 -11.25 -0.20
N VAL A 60 6.69 -10.60 -0.94
CA VAL A 60 6.74 -10.48 -2.40
C VAL A 60 6.65 -9.00 -2.78
N ALA A 61 7.61 -8.52 -3.56
CA ALA A 61 7.63 -7.16 -4.11
C ALA A 61 6.87 -7.12 -5.44
N CYS A 62 5.67 -6.54 -5.41
CA CYS A 62 4.79 -6.35 -6.57
C CYS A 62 5.20 -5.07 -7.30
N LYS A 63 5.79 -5.20 -8.49
CA LYS A 63 6.25 -4.04 -9.28
C LYS A 63 5.07 -3.33 -9.93
N VAL A 64 4.96 -2.03 -9.72
CA VAL A 64 3.95 -1.21 -10.39
C VAL A 64 4.52 -0.70 -11.71
N LEU A 65 4.04 -1.28 -12.82
CA LEU A 65 4.45 -0.90 -14.17
C LEU A 65 3.51 0.18 -14.70
N LEU A 66 3.93 1.43 -14.61
CA LEU A 66 3.22 2.55 -15.22
C LEU A 66 3.39 2.47 -16.75
N GLU A 67 2.33 2.79 -17.51
CA GLU A 67 2.32 2.60 -18.97
C GLU A 67 3.47 3.33 -19.68
N GLU A 68 4.15 2.62 -20.59
CA GLU A 68 5.22 3.17 -21.43
C GLU A 68 4.67 4.20 -22.42
N GLY A 69 4.78 5.49 -22.06
CA GLY A 69 4.30 6.61 -22.88
C GLY A 69 3.38 7.58 -22.13
N GLY A 70 2.93 7.21 -20.92
CA GLY A 70 2.18 8.09 -20.04
C GLY A 70 3.03 9.25 -19.50
N GLN A 71 2.38 10.34 -19.09
CA GLN A 71 3.00 11.57 -18.60
C GLN A 71 3.67 11.42 -17.21
N GLY A 72 3.77 10.19 -16.69
CA GLY A 72 4.16 9.90 -15.30
C GLY A 72 2.99 10.12 -14.34
N VAL A 73 3.17 9.73 -13.08
CA VAL A 73 2.21 9.98 -11.99
C VAL A 73 2.64 11.24 -11.25
N GLU A 74 1.72 12.16 -11.03
CA GLU A 74 1.97 13.37 -10.25
C GLU A 74 1.77 13.08 -8.76
N LEU A 75 2.78 13.34 -7.94
CA LEU A 75 2.76 13.21 -6.48
C LEU A 75 2.34 14.53 -5.85
N GLN A 76 1.31 14.48 -4.99
CA GLN A 76 0.81 15.62 -4.23
C GLN A 76 0.87 15.34 -2.72
N PRO A 77 1.82 15.93 -1.98
CA PRO A 77 1.90 15.78 -0.53
C PRO A 77 0.72 16.46 0.19
N HIS A 78 0.09 15.77 1.16
CA HIS A 78 -1.09 16.25 1.87
C HIS A 78 -1.05 15.92 3.37
N LEU A 79 -1.05 16.93 4.26
CA LEU A 79 -1.18 16.70 5.70
C LEU A 79 -2.63 16.50 6.10
N LEU A 80 -2.88 15.40 6.80
CA LEU A 80 -4.18 15.14 7.41
C LEU A 80 -4.34 16.07 8.62
N SER A 81 -5.40 16.88 8.62
CA SER A 81 -5.77 17.67 9.79
C SER A 81 -6.10 16.73 10.96
N LYS A 82 -5.41 16.87 12.10
CA LYS A 82 -5.81 16.19 13.34
C LYS A 82 -7.27 16.54 13.64
N LYS A 83 -8.16 15.56 13.61
CA LYS A 83 -9.50 15.72 14.20
C LYS A 83 -9.29 16.02 15.68
N GLU A 84 -9.68 17.22 16.12
CA GLU A 84 -9.81 17.51 17.54
C GLU A 84 -10.83 16.52 18.12
N GLU A 85 -10.37 15.62 18.97
CA GLU A 85 -11.26 14.77 19.76
C GLU A 85 -12.11 15.69 20.64
N GLY A 86 -13.42 15.66 20.40
CA GLY A 86 -14.40 16.53 21.04
C GLY A 86 -14.34 16.45 22.57
N GLY A 87 -13.84 17.52 23.19
CA GLY A 87 -13.97 17.78 24.61
C GLY A 87 -15.44 17.93 24.99
N HIS A 88 -15.86 17.12 25.96
CA HIS A 88 -17.20 17.02 26.48
C HIS A 88 -17.82 18.36 26.92
N ARG A 89 -19.03 18.58 26.41
CA ARG A 89 -20.12 19.46 26.88
C ARG A 89 -20.24 19.51 28.41
N LEU A 90 -20.21 20.71 28.99
CA LEU A 90 -21.06 21.06 30.13
C LEU A 90 -21.48 22.54 30.11
N THR A 91 -22.77 22.73 30.34
CA THR A 91 -23.63 23.92 30.41
C THR A 91 -23.18 24.99 31.40
N THR A 92 -23.50 26.27 31.12
CA THR A 92 -24.33 27.13 32.02
C THR A 92 -24.81 28.43 31.33
N VAL A 93 -26.13 28.49 31.13
CA VAL A 93 -27.13 29.55 31.39
C VAL A 93 -26.76 31.06 31.29
N SER A 94 -27.62 31.76 30.53
CA SER A 94 -27.79 33.22 30.40
C SER A 94 -28.11 33.98 31.70
N SER A 95 -27.75 35.27 31.71
CA SER A 95 -28.58 36.45 32.09
C SER A 95 -27.68 37.71 32.00
N ALA A 96 -27.90 38.64 31.07
CA ALA A 96 -28.79 39.82 31.14
C ALA A 96 -28.33 40.89 32.14
N GLU A 97 -27.93 42.07 31.65
CA GLU A 97 -28.25 43.39 32.24
C GLU A 97 -27.88 44.55 31.28
N GLU A 98 -28.73 45.57 31.26
CA GLU A 98 -28.78 46.74 30.38
C GLU A 98 -27.83 47.88 30.82
N LYS A 99 -27.38 48.75 29.88
CA LYS A 99 -27.62 50.21 29.96
C LYS A 99 -27.11 51.03 28.77
N GLU A 100 -27.88 52.07 28.48
CA GLU A 100 -27.69 53.13 27.47
C GLU A 100 -26.52 54.09 27.73
N GLY A 101 -26.07 54.81 26.69
CA GLY A 101 -25.32 56.05 26.86
C GLY A 101 -24.58 56.59 25.62
N ALA A 102 -25.26 57.50 24.91
CA ALA A 102 -24.77 58.69 24.18
C ALA A 102 -23.32 58.80 23.66
N GLY A 103 -23.20 59.18 22.38
CA GLY A 103 -22.56 60.45 22.03
C GLY A 103 -21.17 60.43 21.39
N ASP A 104 -21.14 61.00 20.18
CA ASP A 104 -20.08 61.78 19.55
C ASP A 104 -19.04 61.09 18.64
N ALA A 105 -18.68 61.88 17.64
CA ALA A 105 -17.96 61.59 16.43
C ALA A 105 -16.48 61.29 16.63
N SER A 106 -15.90 60.45 15.77
CA SER A 106 -14.95 60.87 14.73
C SER A 106 -14.27 59.66 14.08
N SER A 107 -13.92 59.85 12.82
CA SER A 107 -13.22 58.97 11.89
C SER A 107 -12.05 58.14 12.45
N THR A 108 -12.05 56.84 12.20
CA THR A 108 -10.84 56.02 12.01
C THR A 108 -11.12 54.88 11.03
N SER A 109 -10.21 54.72 10.06
CA SER A 109 -10.18 53.63 9.09
C SER A 109 -9.98 52.29 9.79
N HIS A 110 -10.96 51.40 9.73
CA HIS A 110 -10.79 50.00 10.10
C HIS A 110 -10.29 49.20 8.89
N THR A 111 -9.04 48.74 8.99
CA THR A 111 -8.55 47.56 8.29
C THR A 111 -9.46 46.38 8.61
N MET A 112 -10.13 45.83 7.60
CA MET A 112 -10.83 44.55 7.74
C MET A 112 -9.77 43.46 7.87
N GLU A 113 -9.72 42.86 9.06
CA GLU A 113 -9.04 41.61 9.32
C GLU A 113 -9.80 40.50 8.57
N ASP A 114 -9.11 39.80 7.67
CA ASP A 114 -9.62 38.59 7.03
C ASP A 114 -9.91 37.51 8.10
N PRO A 115 -10.98 36.70 7.94
CA PRO A 115 -11.34 35.62 8.85
C PRO A 115 -10.26 34.51 8.89
N PRO A 116 -10.15 33.74 10.00
CA PRO A 116 -9.14 32.70 10.12
C PRO A 116 -9.52 31.49 9.26
N ASP A 117 -9.11 31.52 8.00
CA ASP A 117 -9.05 30.35 7.13
C ASP A 117 -7.98 29.40 7.72
N SER A 118 -8.39 28.61 8.70
CA SER A 118 -7.58 27.60 9.39
C SER A 118 -7.46 26.37 8.51
N ASN A 119 -6.90 26.56 7.32
CA ASN A 119 -6.25 25.51 6.59
C ASN A 119 -4.76 25.64 6.91
N PRO A 120 -4.10 24.65 7.55
CA PRO A 120 -2.67 24.73 7.79
C PRO A 120 -1.96 24.74 6.43
N LYS A 121 -1.70 25.95 5.93
CA LYS A 121 -0.81 26.20 4.79
C LYS A 121 0.52 25.56 5.17
N LEU A 122 0.86 24.48 4.47
CA LEU A 122 2.10 23.74 4.64
C LEU A 122 3.28 24.57 4.14
N LEU A 123 3.58 25.63 4.87
CA LEU A 123 4.82 26.40 4.83
C LEU A 123 5.79 25.66 5.76
N ASN A 124 7.06 25.38 5.47
CA ASN A 124 7.93 25.65 4.34
C ASN A 124 9.23 24.88 4.60
N SER A 125 9.81 24.33 3.55
CA SER A 125 11.26 24.32 3.41
C SER A 125 11.74 25.75 3.18
N LEU A 126 12.15 26.50 4.22
CA LEU A 126 12.92 27.77 4.21
C LEU A 126 12.61 28.87 3.15
N SER A 127 11.58 28.76 2.31
CA SER A 127 11.48 29.49 1.02
C SER A 127 10.08 30.04 0.69
N GLY A 128 9.06 29.85 1.53
CA GLY A 128 7.73 30.42 1.23
C GLY A 128 6.88 29.62 0.26
N ARG A 129 7.40 28.54 -0.35
CA ARG A 129 6.72 27.87 -1.46
C ARG A 129 5.87 26.69 -0.97
N PRO A 130 4.62 26.54 -1.47
CA PRO A 130 3.87 25.30 -1.29
C PRO A 130 4.70 24.14 -1.82
N MET A 131 4.63 22.98 -1.15
CA MET A 131 5.36 21.77 -1.58
C MET A 131 5.08 21.51 -3.07
N GLU A 132 6.15 21.49 -3.86
CA GLU A 132 6.07 21.36 -5.31
C GLU A 132 5.46 20.01 -5.70
N ARG A 133 4.79 19.98 -6.86
CA ARG A 133 4.24 18.74 -7.44
C ARG A 133 5.37 18.02 -8.17
N PHE A 134 5.49 16.72 -7.98
CA PHE A 134 6.56 15.93 -8.58
C PHE A 134 6.00 14.87 -9.51
N THR A 135 6.52 14.79 -10.73
CA THR A 135 6.14 13.74 -11.66
C THR A 135 7.15 12.61 -11.62
N VAL A 136 6.69 11.39 -11.36
CA VAL A 136 7.54 10.18 -11.36
C VAL A 136 7.07 9.19 -12.41
N LYS A 137 8.02 8.45 -12.99
CA LYS A 137 7.75 7.40 -13.98
C LYS A 137 7.82 5.99 -13.40
N ASN A 138 8.44 5.87 -12.23
CA ASN A 138 8.64 4.61 -11.54
C ASN A 138 8.27 4.81 -10.07
N LEU A 139 7.41 3.94 -9.56
CA LEU A 139 7.04 3.90 -8.14
C LEU A 139 7.76 2.75 -7.45
N PRO A 140 8.16 2.91 -6.18
CA PRO A 140 8.61 1.79 -5.35
C PRO A 140 7.60 0.64 -5.40
N PRO A 141 8.06 -0.62 -5.39
CA PRO A 141 7.15 -1.76 -5.45
C PRO A 141 6.23 -1.80 -4.23
N LEU A 142 5.01 -2.30 -4.43
CA LEU A 142 4.11 -2.65 -3.34
C LEU A 142 4.56 -3.98 -2.74
N VAL A 143 4.87 -3.99 -1.46
CA VAL A 143 5.34 -5.19 -0.76
C VAL A 143 4.15 -5.87 -0.09
N LEU A 144 3.92 -7.13 -0.45
CA LEU A 144 2.98 -8.03 0.20
C LEU A 144 3.77 -8.90 1.19
N ASP A 145 3.59 -8.67 2.48
CA ASP A 145 4.06 -9.59 3.52
C ASP A 145 2.99 -10.65 3.76
N VAL A 146 3.38 -11.92 3.80
CA VAL A 146 2.47 -13.06 3.96
C VAL A 146 2.96 -13.97 5.07
N VAL A 147 2.02 -14.47 5.86
CA VAL A 147 2.22 -15.54 6.82
C VAL A 147 1.25 -16.66 6.50
N PHE A 148 1.77 -17.87 6.30
CA PHE A 148 0.96 -19.08 6.15
C PHE A 148 0.60 -19.65 7.52
N PRO A 149 -0.68 -19.59 7.93
CA PRO A 149 -1.15 -20.30 9.11
C PRO A 149 -1.15 -21.82 8.86
N LYS A 150 -1.39 -22.62 9.90
CA LYS A 150 -1.38 -24.09 9.79
C LYS A 150 -2.57 -24.59 8.98
N GLU A 151 -3.65 -23.83 9.01
CA GLU A 151 -4.94 -24.12 8.46
C GLU A 151 -5.07 -23.72 6.97
N TYR A 152 -4.16 -22.88 6.46
CA TYR A 152 -4.04 -22.56 5.04
C TYR A 152 -3.42 -23.74 4.26
N PRO A 153 -3.87 -24.09 3.05
CA PRO A 153 -4.88 -23.41 2.24
C PRO A 153 -6.31 -23.93 2.41
N VAL A 154 -6.54 -25.04 3.13
CA VAL A 154 -7.85 -25.69 3.11
C VAL A 154 -8.93 -24.93 3.89
N GLN A 155 -8.58 -24.28 4.99
CA GLN A 155 -9.56 -23.76 5.96
C GLN A 155 -9.58 -22.23 6.05
N GLU A 156 -8.43 -21.57 5.97
CA GLU A 156 -8.35 -20.11 6.11
C GLU A 156 -7.33 -19.51 5.14
N PRO A 157 -7.49 -18.23 4.75
CA PRO A 157 -6.53 -17.55 3.89
C PRO A 157 -5.21 -17.25 4.62
N PRO A 158 -4.14 -16.93 3.88
CA PRO A 158 -2.93 -16.39 4.47
C PRO A 158 -3.21 -15.10 5.24
N GLN A 159 -2.46 -14.86 6.32
CA GLN A 159 -2.42 -13.54 6.93
C GLN A 159 -1.49 -12.65 6.10
N PHE A 160 -1.83 -11.38 5.92
CA PHE A 160 -1.01 -10.51 5.10
C PHE A 160 -0.97 -9.06 5.58
N THR A 161 0.00 -8.31 5.06
CA THR A 161 0.12 -6.86 5.21
C THR A 161 0.63 -6.26 3.91
N LEU A 162 -0.02 -5.19 3.44
CA LEU A 162 0.40 -4.44 2.26
C LEU A 162 1.18 -3.20 2.68
N ARG A 163 2.36 -3.00 2.09
CA ARG A 163 3.23 -1.83 2.34
C ARG A 163 3.67 -1.18 1.04
N ALA A 164 3.43 0.11 0.91
CA ALA A 164 3.94 0.93 -0.18
C ALA A 164 4.04 2.38 0.28
N GLU A 165 5.15 3.04 -0.02
CA GLU A 165 5.39 4.44 0.37
C GLU A 165 4.42 5.41 -0.31
N TRP A 166 3.83 5.02 -1.43
CA TRP A 166 2.94 5.85 -2.23
C TRP A 166 1.45 5.52 -2.02
N LEU A 167 1.14 4.47 -1.25
CA LEU A 167 -0.23 4.01 -1.01
C LEU A 167 -0.81 4.64 0.26
N SER A 168 -2.09 5.02 0.22
CA SER A 168 -2.81 5.49 1.42
C SER A 168 -3.32 4.32 2.25
N SER A 169 -3.60 4.56 3.53
CA SER A 169 -4.16 3.55 4.42
C SER A 169 -5.53 3.05 3.92
N VAL A 170 -6.35 3.95 3.37
CA VAL A 170 -7.66 3.62 2.79
C VAL A 170 -7.52 2.73 1.56
N ALA A 171 -6.61 3.07 0.65
CA ALA A 171 -6.38 2.27 -0.54
C ALA A 171 -5.78 0.90 -0.21
N SER A 172 -4.87 0.82 0.77
CA SER A 172 -4.32 -0.44 1.28
C SER A 172 -5.41 -1.34 1.88
N ALA A 173 -6.31 -0.77 2.69
CA ALA A 173 -7.45 -1.51 3.25
C ALA A 173 -8.43 -1.99 2.16
N SER A 174 -8.72 -1.16 1.16
CA SER A 174 -9.57 -1.53 0.02
C SER A 174 -8.97 -2.69 -0.77
N LEU A 175 -7.69 -2.60 -1.13
CA LEU A 175 -6.99 -3.68 -1.84
C LEU A 175 -6.98 -4.96 -1.01
N GLY A 176 -6.71 -4.87 0.30
CA GLY A 176 -6.75 -6.03 1.19
C GLY A 176 -8.13 -6.68 1.27
N GLN A 177 -9.20 -5.87 1.28
CA GLN A 177 -10.56 -6.39 1.23
C GLN A 177 -10.83 -7.13 -0.08
N GLU A 178 -10.42 -6.58 -1.23
CA GLU A 178 -10.55 -7.23 -2.53
C GLU A 178 -9.81 -8.58 -2.58
N LEU A 179 -8.59 -8.67 -2.01
CA LEU A 179 -7.84 -9.93 -1.95
C LEU A 179 -8.59 -11.04 -1.19
N LEU A 180 -9.28 -10.68 -0.11
CA LEU A 180 -10.05 -11.63 0.69
C LEU A 180 -11.39 -11.97 0.05
N GLU A 181 -12.14 -10.97 -0.41
CA GLU A 181 -13.51 -11.17 -0.89
C GLU A 181 -13.58 -11.61 -2.34
N GLU A 182 -12.79 -11.02 -3.23
CA GLU A 182 -12.83 -11.28 -4.67
C GLU A 182 -11.87 -12.40 -5.08
N VAL A 183 -10.65 -12.42 -4.55
CA VAL A 183 -9.66 -13.42 -4.97
C VAL A 183 -9.78 -14.69 -4.14
N TRP A 184 -9.73 -14.58 -2.80
CA TRP A 184 -9.79 -15.76 -1.93
C TRP A 184 -11.17 -16.41 -1.94
N VAL A 185 -12.21 -15.73 -1.41
CA VAL A 185 -13.53 -16.35 -1.19
C VAL A 185 -14.19 -16.82 -2.50
N GLN A 186 -14.09 -16.04 -3.57
CA GLN A 186 -14.81 -16.34 -4.81
C GLN A 186 -14.05 -17.28 -5.77
N GLN A 187 -12.72 -17.28 -5.75
CA GLN A 187 -11.94 -17.94 -6.82
C GLN A 187 -10.98 -19.03 -6.31
N HIS A 188 -10.42 -18.87 -5.10
CA HIS A 188 -9.29 -19.70 -4.64
C HIS A 188 -9.48 -20.36 -3.27
N ALA A 189 -10.70 -20.35 -2.71
CA ALA A 189 -10.98 -20.95 -1.41
C ALA A 189 -10.61 -22.44 -1.39
N GLY A 190 -9.69 -22.82 -0.49
CA GLY A 190 -9.22 -24.20 -0.35
C GLY A 190 -7.96 -24.54 -1.13
N GLY A 191 -7.26 -23.58 -1.75
CA GLY A 191 -6.02 -23.83 -2.50
C GLY A 191 -5.03 -22.65 -2.50
N PRO A 192 -3.85 -22.81 -3.15
CA PRO A 192 -2.84 -21.76 -3.29
C PRO A 192 -3.40 -20.47 -3.91
N VAL A 193 -3.15 -19.31 -3.30
CA VAL A 193 -3.75 -18.02 -3.70
C VAL A 193 -2.73 -16.90 -3.91
N VAL A 194 -1.50 -17.02 -3.41
CA VAL A 194 -0.59 -15.88 -3.33
C VAL A 194 -0.16 -15.37 -4.71
N PHE A 195 -0.02 -16.27 -5.68
CA PHE A 195 0.23 -15.86 -7.07
C PHE A 195 -0.91 -14.98 -7.61
N ALA A 196 -2.16 -15.38 -7.39
CA ALA A 196 -3.34 -14.61 -7.82
C ALA A 196 -3.44 -13.28 -7.07
N TRP A 197 -3.07 -13.23 -5.78
CA TRP A 197 -2.98 -11.97 -5.04
C TRP A 197 -1.97 -11.01 -5.64
N VAL A 198 -0.77 -11.48 -5.99
CA VAL A 198 0.26 -10.61 -6.57
C VAL A 198 -0.15 -10.09 -7.95
N ASP A 199 -0.81 -10.93 -8.77
CA ASP A 199 -1.33 -10.53 -10.08
C ASP A 199 -2.42 -9.44 -9.93
N HIS A 200 -3.42 -9.69 -9.08
CA HIS A 200 -4.49 -8.73 -8.77
C HIS A 200 -3.94 -7.43 -8.18
N LEU A 201 -2.99 -7.51 -7.25
CA LEU A 201 -2.33 -6.33 -6.66
C LEU A 201 -1.61 -5.52 -7.73
N THR A 202 -0.91 -6.17 -8.65
CA THR A 202 -0.14 -5.47 -9.69
C THR A 202 -1.06 -4.71 -10.63
N GLU A 203 -2.18 -5.31 -11.05
CA GLU A 203 -3.18 -4.65 -11.88
C GLU A 203 -3.85 -3.49 -11.14
N ARG A 204 -4.35 -3.72 -9.92
CA ARG A 204 -5.08 -2.71 -9.15
C ARG A 204 -4.18 -1.58 -8.66
N ALA A 205 -2.91 -1.86 -8.34
CA ALA A 205 -1.94 -0.86 -7.92
C ALA A 205 -1.69 0.19 -9.01
N VAL A 206 -1.64 -0.21 -10.28
CA VAL A 206 -1.53 0.74 -11.41
C VAL A 206 -2.75 1.65 -11.46
N GLY A 207 -3.95 1.06 -11.33
CA GLY A 207 -5.20 1.83 -11.26
C GLY A 207 -5.22 2.84 -10.10
N VAL A 208 -4.80 2.44 -8.90
CA VAL A 208 -4.72 3.34 -7.73
C VAL A 208 -3.68 4.44 -7.95
N ALA A 209 -2.52 4.11 -8.53
CA ALA A 209 -1.46 5.08 -8.80
C ALA A 209 -1.87 6.13 -9.85
N GLN A 210 -2.70 5.74 -10.82
CA GLN A 210 -3.14 6.61 -11.93
C GLN A 210 -4.53 7.23 -11.71
N ALA A 211 -5.27 6.81 -10.69
CA ALA A 211 -6.59 7.37 -10.39
C ALA A 211 -6.49 8.81 -9.91
N ALA A 212 -7.23 9.71 -10.57
CA ALA A 212 -7.26 11.15 -10.31
C ALA A 212 -8.09 11.57 -9.08
N ASP A 213 -8.24 10.69 -8.07
CA ASP A 213 -9.25 10.74 -7.00
C ASP A 213 -10.58 10.06 -7.41
N ALA A 214 -10.72 8.78 -7.06
CA ALA A 214 -12.00 8.05 -7.15
C ALA A 214 -12.30 7.21 -5.90
N THR A 215 -11.61 7.44 -4.78
CA THR A 215 -12.00 6.85 -3.49
C THR A 215 -13.04 7.74 -2.81
N ASN A 216 -14.22 7.86 -3.44
CA ASN A 216 -15.45 8.18 -2.72
C ASN A 216 -16.65 7.55 -3.44
N GLY A 217 -16.95 6.31 -3.08
CA GLY A 217 -18.24 5.70 -3.41
C GLY A 217 -19.36 6.42 -2.67
N GLY A 218 -20.13 7.26 -3.37
CA GLY A 218 -21.28 7.95 -2.78
C GLY A 218 -21.92 9.03 -3.65
N GLY A 219 -22.51 8.64 -4.78
CA GLY A 219 -23.65 9.26 -5.50
C GLY A 219 -23.90 10.78 -5.49
N GLY A 220 -24.00 11.37 -6.69
CA GLY A 220 -24.74 12.62 -6.89
C GLY A 220 -24.24 13.39 -8.10
N GLY A 221 -25.00 13.36 -9.20
CA GLY A 221 -24.63 13.99 -10.47
C GLY A 221 -24.48 15.52 -10.42
N GLY A 222 -23.72 16.02 -11.38
CA GLY A 222 -23.60 17.44 -11.69
C GLY A 222 -22.59 17.63 -12.80
N GLY A 223 -23.07 17.83 -14.03
CA GLY A 223 -22.23 18.09 -15.19
C GLY A 223 -21.43 19.39 -15.05
N GLY A 224 -20.18 19.33 -15.49
CA GLY A 224 -19.29 20.48 -15.64
C GLY A 224 -18.36 20.20 -16.81
N ASP A 225 -18.60 20.92 -17.90
CA ASP A 225 -17.79 21.00 -19.12
C ASP A 225 -16.50 21.80 -18.84
N GLY A 226 -15.37 21.32 -19.39
CA GLY A 226 -14.17 22.12 -19.60
C GLY A 226 -12.87 21.62 -18.93
N GLY A 227 -12.00 20.99 -19.71
CA GLY A 227 -10.54 20.97 -19.49
C GLY A 227 -9.90 19.59 -19.33
N GLU A 228 -9.53 18.97 -20.45
CA GLU A 228 -8.62 17.81 -20.50
C GLU A 228 -7.20 18.22 -20.07
N GLU A 229 -6.71 17.63 -18.96
CA GLU A 229 -5.37 17.01 -18.78
C GLU A 229 -5.45 16.17 -17.48
N ASN A 230 -6.25 15.08 -17.49
CA ASN A 230 -6.44 14.20 -16.33
C ASN A 230 -5.27 13.21 -16.20
N GLY A 231 -4.10 13.71 -15.84
CA GLY A 231 -3.09 12.89 -15.16
C GLY A 231 -3.52 12.76 -13.70
N GLY A 232 -3.92 11.57 -13.26
CA GLY A 232 -4.33 11.38 -11.89
C GLY A 232 -3.20 11.69 -10.91
N ALA A 233 -3.49 12.57 -9.95
CA ALA A 233 -2.53 12.95 -8.92
C ALA A 233 -2.63 12.01 -7.71
N LEU A 234 -1.52 11.35 -7.40
CA LEU A 234 -1.38 10.48 -6.26
C LEU A 234 -1.12 11.31 -5.00
N ARG A 235 -2.09 11.31 -4.08
CA ARG A 235 -1.98 12.03 -2.80
C ARG A 235 -1.13 11.26 -1.80
N LEU A 236 -0.03 11.86 -1.35
CA LEU A 236 0.80 11.35 -0.27
C LEU A 236 0.30 11.91 1.06
N GLU A 237 -0.65 11.20 1.67
CA GLU A 237 -1.25 11.57 2.94
C GLU A 237 -0.33 11.20 4.11
N GLY A 238 -0.18 12.10 5.08
CA GLY A 238 0.58 11.82 6.31
C GLY A 238 0.10 12.63 7.50
N THR A 239 0.53 12.21 8.69
CA THR A 239 0.15 12.85 9.96
C THR A 239 1.14 13.91 10.44
N SER A 240 2.34 13.90 9.86
CA SER A 240 3.42 14.85 10.12
C SER A 240 4.14 15.22 8.82
N LEU A 241 4.78 16.39 8.81
CA LEU A 241 5.49 16.86 7.62
C LEU A 241 6.72 16.00 7.35
N GLU A 242 7.39 15.57 8.40
CA GLU A 242 8.56 14.71 8.37
C GLU A 242 8.24 13.36 7.69
N GLU A 243 7.12 12.73 8.07
CA GLU A 243 6.65 11.47 7.48
C GLU A 243 6.41 11.61 5.96
N ILE A 244 5.74 12.69 5.55
CA ILE A 244 5.46 12.95 4.13
C ILE A 244 6.76 13.21 3.37
N GLN A 245 7.69 13.97 3.96
CA GLN A 245 8.98 14.27 3.36
C GLN A 245 9.82 13.00 3.17
N GLU A 246 9.88 12.12 4.17
CA GLU A 246 10.61 10.85 4.08
C GLU A 246 10.06 9.96 2.96
N ARG A 247 8.74 9.81 2.89
CA ARG A 247 8.07 9.03 1.82
C ARG A 247 8.30 9.65 0.44
N LEU A 248 8.18 10.97 0.32
CA LEU A 248 8.42 11.67 -0.94
C LEU A 248 9.87 11.49 -1.42
N LEU A 249 10.84 11.65 -0.52
CA LEU A 249 12.25 11.45 -0.84
C LEU A 249 12.53 10.01 -1.28
N GLY A 250 11.97 9.02 -0.57
CA GLY A 250 12.10 7.60 -0.94
C GLY A 250 11.57 7.31 -2.35
N ILE A 251 10.39 7.82 -2.69
CA ILE A 251 9.80 7.68 -4.03
C ILE A 251 10.67 8.35 -5.10
N LEU A 252 11.16 9.58 -4.86
CA LEU A 252 12.00 10.31 -5.82
C LEU A 252 13.35 9.63 -6.04
N GLU A 253 13.99 9.15 -4.97
CA GLU A 253 15.24 8.39 -5.05
C GLU A 253 15.06 7.09 -5.81
N TYR A 254 13.97 6.37 -5.56
CA TYR A 254 13.63 5.17 -6.32
C TYR A 254 13.43 5.48 -7.81
N ASN A 255 12.64 6.52 -8.13
CA ASN A 255 12.40 6.91 -9.52
C ASN A 255 13.72 7.23 -10.24
N ASN A 256 14.57 8.06 -9.64
CA ASN A 256 15.86 8.42 -10.22
C ASN A 256 16.76 7.21 -10.45
N ARG A 257 16.78 6.27 -9.50
CA ARG A 257 17.56 5.02 -9.60
C ARG A 257 17.03 4.12 -10.71
N ALA A 258 15.72 3.91 -10.77
CA ALA A 258 15.07 3.09 -11.78
C ALA A 258 15.28 3.68 -13.18
N GLU A 259 15.08 4.99 -13.34
CA GLU A 259 15.35 5.65 -14.61
C GLU A 259 16.84 5.56 -14.98
N GLN A 260 17.77 5.74 -14.04
CA GLN A 260 19.20 5.61 -14.31
C GLN A 260 19.57 4.19 -14.75
N GLN A 261 18.99 3.16 -14.13
CA GLN A 261 19.19 1.77 -14.54
C GLN A 261 18.65 1.51 -15.94
N SER A 262 17.46 2.00 -16.27
CA SER A 262 16.90 1.94 -17.62
C SER A 262 17.79 2.64 -18.65
N PHE A 263 18.35 3.81 -18.31
CA PHE A 263 19.31 4.50 -19.15
C PHE A 263 20.58 3.68 -19.39
N ILE A 264 21.17 3.13 -18.33
CA ILE A 264 22.38 2.30 -18.40
C ILE A 264 22.18 1.07 -19.29
N GLN A 265 21.01 0.45 -19.21
CA GLN A 265 20.67 -0.77 -19.96
C GLN A 265 20.25 -0.50 -21.42
N SER A 266 19.86 0.73 -21.75
CA SER A 266 19.45 1.11 -23.11
C SER A 266 20.65 1.48 -23.98
N GLU A 267 20.47 1.33 -25.30
CA GLU A 267 21.44 1.75 -26.30
C GLU A 267 21.21 3.20 -26.72
N HIS A 268 22.30 3.96 -26.82
CA HIS A 268 22.30 5.38 -27.15
C HIS A 268 23.31 5.64 -28.27
N LEU A 269 22.95 6.53 -29.19
CA LEU A 269 23.85 6.94 -30.27
C LEU A 269 24.85 7.98 -29.74
N CYS A 270 26.15 7.69 -29.85
CA CYS A 270 27.17 8.65 -29.46
C CYS A 270 27.23 9.82 -30.45
N GLY A 271 26.94 11.04 -30.00
CA GLY A 271 26.99 12.25 -30.85
C GLY A 271 28.37 12.64 -31.39
N VAL A 272 29.45 11.97 -30.95
CA VAL A 272 30.82 12.23 -31.42
C VAL A 272 31.27 11.21 -32.46
N CYS A 273 31.03 9.92 -32.21
CA CYS A 273 31.48 8.84 -33.09
C CYS A 273 30.37 8.16 -33.88
N PHE A 274 29.11 8.53 -33.64
CA PHE A 274 27.91 7.98 -34.29
C PHE A 274 27.75 6.46 -34.15
N VAL A 275 28.34 5.87 -33.11
CA VAL A 275 28.21 4.45 -32.77
C VAL A 275 27.20 4.28 -31.64
N GLU A 276 26.34 3.27 -31.77
CA GLU A 276 25.43 2.83 -30.71
C GLU A 276 26.22 2.16 -29.59
N LYS A 277 25.98 2.63 -28.37
CA LYS A 277 26.65 2.16 -27.17
C LYS A 277 25.65 2.09 -26.04
N THR A 278 25.87 1.20 -25.08
CA THR A 278 25.07 1.12 -23.85
C THR A 278 25.24 2.37 -22.99
N GLY A 279 24.21 2.71 -22.21
CA GLY A 279 24.17 3.92 -21.39
C GLY A 279 25.23 3.98 -20.28
N ASP A 280 25.83 2.86 -19.89
CA ASP A 280 26.97 2.82 -18.95
C ASP A 280 28.20 3.60 -19.45
N GLN A 281 28.31 3.80 -20.77
CA GLN A 281 29.36 4.59 -21.40
C GLN A 281 29.02 6.08 -21.52
N PHE A 282 27.86 6.50 -20.99
CA PHE A 282 27.37 7.87 -21.07
C PHE A 282 27.13 8.46 -19.69
N PHE A 283 27.26 9.79 -19.61
CA PHE A 283 26.79 10.55 -18.45
C PHE A 283 25.36 11.01 -18.70
N ARG A 284 24.44 10.62 -17.82
CA ARG A 284 23.06 11.10 -17.87
C ARG A 284 22.93 12.43 -17.13
N LEU A 285 22.61 13.49 -17.86
CA LEU A 285 22.21 14.76 -17.26
C LEU A 285 20.77 14.64 -16.75
N GLN A 286 20.58 14.77 -15.44
CA GLN A 286 19.25 14.92 -14.87
C GLN A 286 18.71 16.31 -15.22
N ARG A 287 17.41 16.42 -15.50
CA ARG A 287 16.78 17.73 -15.70
C ARG A 287 16.80 18.47 -14.36
N CYS A 288 17.38 19.66 -14.34
CA CYS A 288 17.34 20.57 -13.19
C CYS A 288 15.93 21.12 -12.97
#